data_AF-A0A945FCH3-F1
#
_entry.id   AF-A0A945FCH3-F1
#
_cell.length_a   1.000
_cell.length_b   1.000
_cell.length_c   1.000
_cell.angle_alpha   90.00
_cell.angle_beta   90.00
_cell.angle_gamma   90.00
#
_symmetry.space_group_name_H-M   'P 1'
#
loop_
_entity.id
_entity.type
_entity.pdbx_description
1 polymer ?
#
loop_
_entity_poly.entity_id
_entity_poly.type
_entity_poly.pdbx_seq_one_letter_code
_entity_poly.pdbx_strand_id
1 'polypeptide(L)'
;MKRSGFTLMELLLVLGILAILSTIILVAINPTKQLNDARGVNRNVSTRELENAISQYIIDSNIVSGVPTIKANALDICRDTVTGTDCTDAPVSGYDLSVLTTNGKYLTSLPIDPNETDLNITGYKVYKLGSFIKVCSPALEEDCGS
;
A
#
# COMPACT_ATOMS: atom_id res chain seq x y z
N MET A 1 -24.05 -57.21 14.04
CA MET A 1 -23.20 -56.10 14.51
C MET A 1 -24.08 -54.92 14.90
N LYS A 2 -24.09 -54.51 16.17
CA LYS A 2 -24.84 -53.34 16.64
C LYS A 2 -24.00 -52.09 16.33
N ARG A 3 -24.48 -51.22 15.44
CA ARG A 3 -23.89 -49.89 15.23
C ARG A 3 -24.34 -49.01 16.39
N SER A 4 -23.41 -48.55 17.23
CA SER A 4 -23.71 -47.50 18.21
C SER A 4 -23.96 -46.21 17.45
N GLY A 5 -25.18 -45.69 17.56
CA GLY A 5 -25.53 -44.37 17.06
C GLY A 5 -25.10 -43.30 18.06
N PHE A 6 -24.68 -42.14 17.56
CA PHE A 6 -24.46 -40.94 18.36
C PHE A 6 -25.75 -40.56 19.11
N THR A 7 -25.63 -40.16 20.37
CA THR A 7 -26.78 -39.64 21.12
C THR A 7 -27.02 -38.17 20.75
N LEU A 8 -28.29 -37.74 20.77
CA LEU A 8 -28.65 -36.32 20.55
C LEU A 8 -27.99 -35.39 21.58
N MET A 9 -27.80 -35.89 22.81
CA MET A 9 -27.12 -35.15 23.88
C MET A 9 -25.64 -34.95 23.61
N GLU A 10 -24.95 -35.93 23.03
CA GLU A 10 -23.55 -35.76 22.62
C GLU A 10 -23.39 -34.69 21.56
N LEU A 11 -24.28 -34.65 20.56
CA LEU A 11 -24.21 -33.63 19.52
C LEU A 11 -24.45 -32.23 20.11
N LEU A 12 -25.41 -32.10 21.03
CA LEU A 12 -25.75 -30.82 21.65
C LEU A 12 -24.62 -30.30 22.55
N LEU A 13 -23.98 -31.18 23.32
CA LEU A 13 -22.84 -30.84 24.15
C LEU A 13 -21.63 -30.43 23.32
N VAL A 14 -21.34 -31.13 22.21
CA VAL A 14 -20.24 -30.79 21.31
C VAL A 14 -20.47 -29.43 20.65
N LEU A 15 -21.68 -29.15 20.15
CA LEU A 15 -22.00 -27.84 19.58
C LEU A 15 -21.88 -26.71 20.60
N GLY A 16 -22.26 -26.97 21.86
CA GLY A 16 -22.08 -26.01 22.95
C GLY A 16 -20.60 -25.70 23.23
N ILE A 17 -19.75 -26.73 23.29
CA ILE A 17 -18.30 -26.54 23.48
C ILE A 17 -17.67 -25.84 22.27
N LEU A 18 -18.06 -26.21 21.05
CA LEU A 18 -17.57 -25.57 19.82
C LEU A 18 -17.92 -24.08 19.78
N ALA A 19 -19.13 -23.70 20.18
CA ALA A 19 -19.55 -22.31 20.27
C ALA A 19 -18.64 -21.52 21.24
N ILE A 20 -18.37 -22.06 22.43
CA ILE A 20 -17.52 -21.40 23.45
C ILE A 20 -16.06 -21.31 22.98
N LEU A 21 -15.51 -22.37 22.38
CA LEU A 21 -14.15 -22.35 21.85
C LEU A 21 -13.99 -21.35 20.71
N SER A 22 -14.99 -21.23 19.83
CA SER A 22 -14.94 -20.32 18.68
C SER A 22 -14.84 -18.85 19.09
N THR A 23 -15.54 -18.44 20.16
CA THR A 23 -15.50 -17.05 20.65
C THR A 23 -14.15 -16.72 21.27
N ILE A 24 -13.54 -17.66 22.02
CA ILE A 24 -12.22 -17.47 22.64
C ILE A 24 -11.13 -17.28 21.57
N ILE A 25 -11.16 -18.10 20.52
CA ILE A 25 -10.18 -18.03 19.43
C ILE A 25 -10.21 -16.67 18.72
N LEU A 26 -11.41 -16.13 18.46
CA LEU A 26 -11.57 -14.83 17.81
C LEU A 26 -11.00 -13.67 18.63
N VAL A 27 -11.09 -13.73 19.96
CA VAL A 27 -10.50 -12.70 20.84
C VAL A 27 -8.98 -12.86 20.94
N ALA A 28 -8.47 -14.10 20.93
CA ALA A 28 -7.05 -14.39 21.05
C ALA A 28 -6.24 -13.97 19.80
N ILE A 29 -6.84 -14.09 18.61
CA ILE A 29 -6.24 -13.74 17.33
C ILE A 29 -6.66 -12.31 17.00
N ASN A 30 -5.96 -11.29 17.53
CA ASN A 30 -6.26 -9.88 17.26
C ASN A 30 -6.37 -9.61 15.73
N PRO A 31 -7.58 -9.56 15.15
CA PRO A 31 -7.74 -9.57 13.70
C PRO A 31 -7.35 -8.20 13.12
N THR A 32 -7.60 -7.14 13.89
CA THR A 32 -7.24 -5.77 13.57
C THR A 32 -5.74 -5.62 13.36
N LYS A 33 -4.92 -6.26 14.21
CA LYS A 33 -3.47 -6.24 14.05
C LYS A 33 -3.03 -6.90 12.74
N GLN A 34 -3.53 -8.10 12.45
CA GLN A 34 -3.16 -8.80 11.21
C GLN A 34 -3.58 -8.06 9.93
N LEU A 35 -4.74 -7.40 9.94
CA LEU A 35 -5.18 -6.57 8.82
C LEU A 35 -4.28 -5.34 8.64
N ASN A 36 -3.87 -4.71 9.74
CA ASN A 36 -2.94 -3.58 9.70
C ASN A 36 -1.55 -4.01 9.21
N ASP A 37 -1.06 -5.16 9.69
CA ASP A 37 0.22 -5.74 9.25
C ASP A 37 0.17 -6.07 7.74
N ALA A 38 -0.92 -6.67 7.26
CA ALA A 38 -1.11 -6.95 5.84
C ALA A 38 -1.11 -5.67 4.97
N ARG A 39 -1.74 -4.58 5.44
CA ARG A 39 -1.70 -3.28 4.75
C ARG A 39 -0.30 -2.69 4.73
N GLY A 40 0.45 -2.80 5.83
CA GLY A 40 1.83 -2.35 5.89
C GLY A 40 2.74 -3.13 4.91
N VAL A 41 2.52 -4.44 4.77
CA VAL A 41 3.20 -5.25 3.76
C VAL A 41 2.85 -4.78 2.34
N ASN A 42 1.58 -4.55 2.04
CA ASN A 42 1.16 -4.03 0.73
C ASN A 42 1.81 -2.68 0.41
N ARG A 43 1.89 -1.76 1.38
CA ARG A 43 2.58 -0.48 1.19
C ARG A 43 4.07 -0.64 0.87
N ASN A 44 4.76 -1.54 1.56
CA ASN A 44 6.17 -1.83 1.29
C ASN A 44 6.39 -2.44 -0.10
N VAL A 45 5.42 -3.22 -0.60
CA VAL A 45 5.45 -3.74 -1.98
C VAL A 45 5.25 -2.59 -2.96
N SER A 46 4.22 -1.75 -2.76
CA SER A 46 3.94 -0.59 -3.61
C SER A 46 5.10 0.39 -3.71
N THR A 47 5.76 0.73 -2.59
CA THR A 47 6.92 1.64 -2.60
C THR A 47 8.07 1.05 -3.41
N ARG A 48 8.36 -0.24 -3.22
CA ARG A 48 9.40 -0.94 -4.01
C ARG A 48 9.06 -1.05 -5.49
N GLU A 49 7.80 -1.29 -5.82
CA GLU A 49 7.34 -1.31 -7.21
C GLU A 49 7.56 0.04 -7.90
N LEU A 50 7.19 1.14 -7.24
CA LEU A 50 7.44 2.49 -7.73
C LEU A 50 8.94 2.79 -7.87
N GLU A 51 9.74 2.49 -6.85
CA GLU A 51 11.20 2.67 -6.89
C GLU A 51 11.86 1.90 -8.04
N ASN A 52 11.44 0.65 -8.27
CA ASN A 52 11.94 -0.17 -9.36
C ASN A 52 11.55 0.39 -10.72
N ALA A 53 10.31 0.89 -10.88
CA ALA A 53 9.85 1.48 -12.13
C ALA A 53 10.57 2.80 -12.44
N ILE A 54 10.75 3.66 -11.44
CA ILE A 54 11.52 4.90 -11.60
C ILE A 54 12.97 4.58 -11.96
N SER A 55 13.56 3.58 -11.30
CA SER A 55 14.94 3.17 -11.59
C SER A 55 15.08 2.66 -13.03
N GLN A 56 14.15 1.85 -13.52
CA GLN A 56 14.13 1.40 -14.92
C GLN A 56 13.96 2.56 -15.89
N TYR A 57 13.10 3.52 -15.58
CA TYR A 57 12.92 4.73 -16.39
C TYR A 57 14.23 5.52 -16.53
N ILE A 58 15.01 5.65 -15.44
CA ILE A 58 16.32 6.31 -15.45
C ILE A 58 17.37 5.50 -16.22
N ILE A 59 17.36 4.16 -16.09
CA ILE A 59 18.27 3.27 -16.83
C ILE A 59 18.07 3.41 -18.34
N ASP A 60 16.84 3.65 -18.79
CA ASP A 60 16.50 3.92 -20.19
C ASP A 60 16.87 5.34 -20.65
N SER A 61 17.82 5.98 -19.96
CA SER A 61 18.39 7.31 -20.25
C SER A 61 17.39 8.48 -20.11
N ASN A 62 16.27 8.28 -19.43
CA ASN A 62 15.35 9.37 -19.12
C ASN A 62 15.78 10.11 -17.86
N ILE A 63 15.43 11.40 -17.78
CA ILE A 63 15.78 12.26 -16.66
C ILE A 63 14.56 12.45 -15.77
N VAL A 64 14.75 12.19 -14.47
CA VAL A 64 13.81 12.52 -13.41
C VAL A 64 14.37 13.74 -12.67
N SER A 65 13.73 14.89 -12.83
CA SER A 65 14.14 16.17 -12.24
C SER A 65 13.05 16.73 -11.35
N GLY A 66 13.38 17.71 -10.50
CA GLY A 66 12.41 18.35 -9.59
C GLY A 66 12.05 17.55 -8.35
N VAL A 67 12.69 16.40 -8.13
CA VAL A 67 12.47 15.59 -6.92
C VAL A 67 13.28 16.16 -5.74
N PRO A 68 12.65 16.44 -4.59
CA PRO A 68 13.32 16.94 -3.38
C PRO A 68 14.42 16.02 -2.88
N THR A 69 15.53 16.55 -2.39
CA THR A 69 16.70 15.76 -1.93
C THR A 69 16.65 15.33 -0.47
N ILE A 70 15.61 15.75 0.26
CA ILE A 70 15.38 15.37 1.66
C ILE A 70 14.00 14.77 1.80
N LYS A 71 13.92 13.72 2.63
CA LYS A 71 12.70 12.96 2.86
C LYS A 71 11.58 13.78 3.52
N ALA A 72 11.97 14.72 4.40
CA ALA A 72 11.07 15.69 5.03
C ALA A 72 10.30 16.57 4.01
N ASN A 73 10.88 16.82 2.84
CA ASN A 73 10.22 17.61 1.79
C ASN A 73 9.66 16.74 0.66
N ALA A 74 9.45 15.43 0.88
CA ALA A 74 8.96 14.53 -0.16
C ALA A 74 7.62 15.04 -0.74
N LEU A 75 7.48 14.99 -2.06
CA LEU A 75 6.27 15.43 -2.77
C LEU A 75 5.31 14.26 -2.97
N ASP A 76 4.01 14.52 -2.86
CA ASP A 76 2.99 13.51 -3.13
C ASP A 76 2.99 13.08 -4.59
N ILE A 77 2.94 11.77 -4.83
CA ILE A 77 2.84 11.21 -6.17
C ILE A 77 1.38 11.29 -6.61
N CYS A 78 1.12 11.96 -7.73
CA CYS A 78 -0.21 12.08 -8.30
C CYS A 78 -0.70 10.76 -8.90
N ARG A 79 -2.03 10.58 -8.95
CA ARG A 79 -2.64 9.42 -9.62
C ARG A 79 -2.47 9.51 -11.14
N ASP A 80 -2.59 8.36 -11.82
CA ASP A 80 -2.54 8.29 -13.29
C ASP A 80 -3.56 9.19 -14.00
N THR A 81 -4.66 9.54 -13.33
CA THR A 81 -5.71 10.42 -13.86
C THR A 81 -5.39 11.91 -13.72
N VAL A 82 -4.34 12.28 -12.99
CA VAL A 82 -3.96 13.67 -12.70
C VAL A 82 -2.53 13.89 -13.16
N THR A 83 -2.37 14.61 -14.28
CA THR A 83 -1.10 14.74 -15.00
C THR A 83 -0.76 16.19 -15.29
N GLY A 84 0.52 16.48 -15.54
CA GLY A 84 0.99 17.81 -15.90
C GLY A 84 0.67 18.84 -14.80
N THR A 85 0.16 20.00 -15.21
CA THR A 85 -0.14 21.13 -14.31
C THR A 85 -1.19 20.78 -13.26
N ASP A 86 -2.12 19.87 -13.57
CA ASP A 86 -3.16 19.44 -12.61
C ASP A 86 -2.56 18.68 -11.42
N CYS A 87 -1.37 18.12 -11.60
CA CYS A 87 -0.58 17.49 -10.55
C CYS A 87 0.40 18.47 -9.89
N THR A 88 1.17 19.21 -10.71
CA THR A 88 2.31 20.00 -10.21
C THR A 88 1.93 21.34 -9.59
N ASP A 89 0.75 21.88 -9.93
CA ASP A 89 0.28 23.16 -9.40
C ASP A 89 -0.65 22.96 -8.19
N ALA A 90 -0.95 24.06 -7.49
CA ALA A 90 -1.95 24.06 -6.44
C ALA A 90 -3.32 23.62 -7.02
N PRO A 91 -4.09 22.76 -6.32
CA PRO A 91 -4.01 22.48 -4.88
C PRO A 91 -3.11 21.31 -4.49
N VAL A 92 -2.62 20.50 -5.42
CA VAL A 92 -1.91 19.25 -5.11
C VAL A 92 -0.42 19.51 -4.85
N SER A 93 0.23 20.30 -5.71
CA SER A 93 1.68 20.56 -5.65
C SER A 93 2.51 19.26 -5.56
N GLY A 94 2.10 18.24 -6.32
CA GLY A 94 2.66 16.90 -6.29
C GLY A 94 3.75 16.66 -7.35
N TYR A 95 4.05 15.39 -7.56
CA TYR A 95 5.00 14.91 -8.56
C TYR A 95 4.31 13.97 -9.56
N ASP A 96 4.41 14.32 -10.85
CA ASP A 96 3.78 13.56 -11.93
C ASP A 96 4.67 12.39 -12.36
N LEU A 97 4.16 11.17 -12.18
CA LEU A 97 4.78 9.92 -12.62
C LEU A 97 3.95 9.17 -13.67
N SER A 98 2.96 9.80 -14.29
CA SER A 98 2.14 9.20 -15.36
C SER A 98 2.97 8.72 -16.56
N VAL A 99 4.19 9.26 -16.73
CA VAL A 99 5.14 8.76 -17.72
C VAL A 99 5.54 7.29 -17.50
N LEU A 100 5.49 6.80 -16.26
CA LEU A 100 5.84 5.40 -15.94
C LEU A 100 4.78 4.41 -16.44
N THR A 101 3.52 4.84 -16.52
CA THR A 101 2.39 4.04 -16.97
C THR A 101 2.11 4.17 -18.47
N THR A 102 2.80 5.11 -19.12
CA THR A 102 2.71 5.31 -20.58
C THR A 102 3.09 4.02 -21.32
N ASN A 103 2.13 3.48 -22.08
CA ASN A 103 2.24 2.22 -22.83
C ASN A 103 2.52 0.97 -21.98
N GLY A 104 2.32 1.03 -20.66
CA GLY A 104 2.52 -0.11 -19.76
C GLY A 104 3.98 -0.58 -19.66
N LYS A 105 4.95 0.26 -20.04
CA LYS A 105 6.35 -0.17 -20.18
C LYS A 105 7.04 -0.44 -18.84
N TYR A 106 6.83 0.42 -17.84
CA TYR A 106 7.47 0.32 -16.53
C TYR A 106 6.48 -0.08 -15.43
N LEU A 107 5.25 0.41 -15.53
CA LEU A 107 4.11 0.06 -14.68
C LEU A 107 2.84 0.00 -15.54
N THR A 108 1.87 -0.84 -15.17
CA THR A 108 0.54 -0.86 -15.79
C THR A 108 -0.40 0.18 -15.18
N SER A 109 -0.21 0.50 -13.90
CA SER A 109 -0.93 1.53 -13.15
C SER A 109 -0.09 1.93 -11.93
N LEU A 110 -0.19 3.17 -11.48
CA LEU A 110 0.44 3.62 -10.23
C LEU A 110 -0.27 2.96 -9.02
N PRO A 111 0.48 2.32 -8.11
CA PRO A 111 -0.10 1.79 -6.87
C PRO A 111 -0.71 2.92 -6.03
N ILE A 112 -1.86 2.63 -5.41
CA ILE A 112 -2.58 3.56 -4.53
C ILE A 112 -2.61 2.96 -3.13
N ASP A 113 -2.32 3.78 -2.12
CA ASP A 113 -2.43 3.36 -0.72
C ASP A 113 -3.89 2.97 -0.43
N PRO A 114 -4.17 1.79 0.17
CA PRO A 114 -5.52 1.35 0.46
C PRO A 114 -6.34 2.28 1.36
N ASN A 115 -5.66 3.17 2.11
CA ASN A 115 -6.30 4.16 2.96
C ASN A 115 -6.34 5.56 2.33
N GLU A 116 -5.76 5.77 1.15
CA GLU A 116 -5.83 7.05 0.47
C GLU A 116 -7.22 7.26 -0.14
N THR A 117 -7.84 8.38 0.23
CA THR A 117 -9.20 8.73 -0.18
C THR A 117 -9.22 9.88 -1.19
N ASP A 118 -8.14 10.66 -1.27
CA ASP A 118 -8.00 11.74 -2.24
C ASP A 118 -7.87 11.17 -3.66
N LEU A 119 -8.62 11.72 -4.60
CA LEU A 119 -8.65 11.30 -5.99
C LEU A 119 -7.46 11.82 -6.80
N ASN A 120 -6.66 12.72 -6.25
CA ASN A 120 -5.54 13.35 -6.95
C ASN A 120 -4.20 12.71 -6.63
N ILE A 121 -4.04 12.14 -5.43
CA ILE A 121 -2.79 11.55 -4.95
C ILE A 121 -2.91 10.06 -4.70
N THR A 122 -1.76 9.38 -4.74
CA THR A 122 -1.64 7.94 -4.48
C THR A 122 -1.46 7.61 -3.00
N GLY A 123 -1.11 8.59 -2.16
CA GLY A 123 -0.74 8.40 -0.75
C GLY A 123 0.73 8.01 -0.54
N TYR A 124 1.51 7.94 -1.62
CA TYR A 124 2.96 7.76 -1.60
C TYR A 124 3.66 9.07 -1.97
N LYS A 125 4.84 9.29 -1.40
CA LYS A 125 5.65 10.48 -1.69
C LYS A 125 7.01 10.10 -2.26
N VAL A 126 7.56 10.97 -3.09
CA VAL A 126 8.85 10.78 -3.76
C VAL A 126 9.90 11.75 -3.24
N TYR A 127 11.12 11.25 -3.05
CA TYR A 127 12.30 12.04 -2.70
C TYR A 127 13.56 11.42 -3.33
N LYS A 128 14.66 12.17 -3.31
CA LYS A 128 15.93 11.78 -3.88
C LYS A 128 16.95 11.58 -2.76
N LEU A 129 17.58 10.42 -2.73
CA LEU A 129 18.67 10.09 -1.81
C LEU A 129 19.96 9.83 -2.62
N GLY A 130 20.84 10.84 -2.66
CA GLY A 130 22.05 10.79 -3.49
C GLY A 130 21.68 10.75 -4.98
N SER A 131 21.99 9.63 -5.65
CA SER A 131 21.65 9.42 -7.07
C SER A 131 20.36 8.62 -7.27
N PHE A 132 19.78 8.07 -6.20
CA PHE A 132 18.61 7.22 -6.29
C PHE A 132 17.33 8.01 -5.97
N ILE A 133 16.28 7.74 -6.73
CA ILE A 133 14.94 8.20 -6.38
C ILE A 133 14.32 7.12 -5.47
N LYS A 134 13.75 7.57 -4.36
CA LYS A 134 13.12 6.74 -3.34
C LYS A 134 11.68 7.16 -3.13
N VAL A 135 10.88 6.21 -2.65
CA VAL A 135 9.47 6.41 -2.38
C VAL A 135 9.20 6.02 -0.94
N CYS A 136 8.50 6.89 -0.23
CA CYS A 136 8.08 6.64 1.15
C CYS A 136 6.55 6.74 1.28
N SER A 137 6.02 6.14 2.33
CA SER A 137 4.61 6.24 2.71
C SER A 137 4.50 6.95 4.06
N PRO A 138 3.76 8.07 4.17
CA PRO A 138 3.51 8.73 5.45
C PRO A 138 2.83 7.83 6.49
N ALA A 139 2.13 6.78 6.04
CA ALA A 139 1.50 5.79 6.90
C ALA A 139 2.47 4.73 7.46
N LEU A 140 3.69 4.64 6.92
CA LEU A 140 4.77 3.78 7.43
C LEU A 140 5.87 4.57 8.14
N GLU A 141 6.15 5.79 7.68
CA GLU A 141 7.32 6.58 8.03
C GLU A 141 6.89 8.02 8.37
N GLU A 142 7.02 8.43 9.64
CA GLU A 142 6.54 9.73 10.13
C GLU A 142 7.31 10.94 9.56
N ASP A 143 8.52 10.72 9.06
CA ASP A 143 9.40 11.74 8.44
C ASP A 143 9.22 11.86 6.91
N CYS A 144 8.21 11.17 6.34
CA CYS A 144 7.88 11.23 4.92
C CYS A 144 7.01 12.45 4.60
N GLY A 145 7.64 13.55 4.18
CA GLY A 145 6.94 14.79 3.80
C GLY A 145 6.50 15.67 4.97
N SER A 146 7.19 15.58 6.11
CA SER A 146 6.92 16.29 7.38
C SER A 146 8.04 17.24 7.76
#